data_AF-A0A316PMP2-F1
#
_entry.id   AF-A0A316PMP2-F1
#
_cell.length_a   1.000
_cell.length_b   1.000
_cell.length_c   1.000
_cell.angle_alpha   90.00
_cell.angle_beta   90.00
_cell.angle_gamma   90.00
#
_symmetry.space_group_name_H-M   'P 1'
#
loop_
_entity.id
_entity.type
_entity.pdbx_description
1 polymer ?
#
loop_
_entity_poly.entity_id
_entity_poly.type
_entity_poly.pdbx_seq_one_letter_code
_entity_poly.pdbx_strand_id
1 'polypeptide(L)'
;MAKIQPQSVGLAPELPRHIGIIMDGNGRYATRRGLPRKLGHRAGMERLRGLIRFSSDIGIEVLSLYAFSTENWKRPKEEIGALFDLFLEYFISELDDLDKNNVCIRIMGDMSAFPEKMGRETDEAMYKTRNNTGLKLN
;
A
#
# COMPACT_ATOMS: atom_id res chain seq x y z
N MET A 1 11.72 2.46 -13.45
CA MET A 1 11.11 3.77 -13.13
C MET A 1 12.06 4.90 -13.50
N ALA A 2 11.55 5.98 -14.08
CA ALA A 2 12.35 7.10 -14.55
C ALA A 2 12.59 8.05 -13.37
N LYS A 3 13.85 8.34 -13.03
CA LYS A 3 14.13 9.25 -11.92
C LYS A 3 13.68 10.66 -12.27
N ILE A 4 12.78 11.21 -11.48
CA ILE A 4 12.29 12.58 -11.55
C ILE A 4 13.10 13.41 -10.57
N GLN A 5 13.62 14.55 -11.02
CA GLN A 5 14.27 15.50 -10.11
C GLN A 5 13.19 16.12 -9.20
N PRO A 6 13.30 16.06 -7.86
CA PRO A 6 12.27 16.61 -6.97
C PRO A 6 11.90 18.07 -7.27
N GLN A 7 12.88 18.88 -7.68
CA GLN A 7 12.63 20.29 -8.03
C GLN A 7 11.72 20.45 -9.25
N SER A 8 11.71 19.52 -10.21
CA SER A 8 10.87 19.60 -11.41
C SER A 8 9.38 19.45 -11.11
N VAL A 9 9.04 18.99 -9.90
CA VAL A 9 7.66 18.83 -9.40
C VAL A 9 7.37 19.75 -8.20
N GLY A 10 8.21 20.78 -7.99
CA GLY A 10 8.02 21.78 -6.94
C GLY A 10 8.36 21.30 -5.53
N LEU A 11 9.13 20.20 -5.40
CA LEU A 11 9.60 19.71 -4.11
C LEU A 11 11.00 20.25 -3.76
N ALA A 12 11.33 20.20 -2.47
CA ALA A 12 12.65 20.52 -1.99
C ALA A 12 13.72 19.58 -2.61
N PRO A 13 14.97 20.06 -2.80
CA PRO A 13 16.05 19.24 -3.34
C PRO A 13 16.41 18.04 -2.44
N GLU A 14 16.25 18.21 -1.13
CA GLU A 14 16.47 17.16 -0.15
C GLU A 14 15.11 16.65 0.33
N LEU A 15 14.83 15.37 0.05
CA LEU A 15 13.61 14.71 0.44
C LEU A 15 13.82 13.87 1.70
N PRO A 16 12.75 13.64 2.49
CA PRO A 16 12.81 12.66 3.55
C PRO A 16 13.13 11.27 2.97
N ARG A 17 14.05 10.56 3.62
CA ARG A 17 14.40 9.19 3.24
C ARG A 17 13.24 8.23 3.48
N HIS A 18 12.41 8.50 4.48
CA HIS A 18 11.30 7.64 4.90
C HIS A 18 10.03 8.45 5.13
N ILE A 19 8.95 8.06 4.48
CA ILE A 19 7.61 8.63 4.66
C ILE A 19 6.67 7.56 5.25
N GLY A 20 5.96 7.91 6.32
CA GLY A 20 4.85 7.11 6.87
C GLY A 20 3.51 7.75 6.49
N ILE A 21 2.55 6.94 6.05
CA ILE A 21 1.23 7.41 5.60
C ILE A 21 0.13 6.64 6.30
N ILE A 22 -0.76 7.37 6.96
CA ILE A 22 -2.02 6.83 7.47
C ILE A 22 -3.09 7.01 6.39
N MET A 23 -3.53 5.91 5.79
CA MET A 23 -4.47 5.92 4.66
C MET A 23 -5.94 6.08 5.12
N ASP A 24 -6.24 7.19 5.79
CA ASP A 24 -7.58 7.46 6.32
C ASP A 24 -8.50 8.17 5.30
N GLY A 25 -9.81 8.08 5.53
CA GLY A 25 -10.82 8.84 4.80
C GLY A 25 -11.57 8.06 3.72
N ASN A 26 -11.19 6.81 3.43
CA ASN A 26 -11.84 5.97 2.41
C ASN A 26 -13.36 5.82 2.65
N GLY A 27 -13.76 5.51 3.88
CA GLY A 27 -15.18 5.42 4.24
C GLY A 27 -15.92 6.76 4.09
N ARG A 28 -15.33 7.87 4.58
CA ARG A 28 -15.90 9.22 4.45
C ARG A 28 -15.99 9.68 2.98
N TYR A 29 -15.04 9.27 2.15
CA TYR A 29 -15.05 9.54 0.71
C TYR A 29 -16.26 8.89 0.03
N ALA A 30 -16.54 7.63 0.35
CA ALA A 30 -17.68 6.89 -0.19
C ALA A 30 -19.01 7.46 0.30
N THR A 31 -19.15 7.69 1.61
CA THR A 31 -20.39 8.22 2.22
C THR A 31 -20.78 9.57 1.62
N ARG A 32 -19.83 10.49 1.43
CA ARG A 32 -20.11 11.81 0.81
C ARG A 32 -20.59 11.73 -0.64
N ARG A 33 -20.45 10.58 -1.30
CA ARG A 33 -20.88 10.33 -2.68
C ARG A 33 -22.07 9.39 -2.78
N GLY A 34 -22.68 9.00 -1.65
CA GLY A 34 -23.76 8.01 -1.63
C GLY A 34 -23.31 6.61 -2.05
N LEU A 35 -22.01 6.31 -1.96
CA LEU A 35 -21.43 5.03 -2.39
C LEU A 35 -21.23 4.08 -1.20
N PRO A 36 -21.28 2.75 -1.42
CA PRO A 36 -20.83 1.77 -0.43
C PRO A 36 -19.38 2.00 -0.01
N ARG A 37 -19.06 1.78 1.27
CA ARG A 37 -17.72 1.98 1.85
C ARG A 37 -16.62 1.24 1.08
N LYS A 38 -16.91 0.02 0.58
CA LYS A 38 -16.01 -0.78 -0.25
C LYS A 38 -15.48 -0.02 -1.48
N LEU A 39 -16.30 0.83 -2.11
CA LEU A 39 -15.88 1.64 -3.25
C LEU A 39 -14.93 2.77 -2.85
N GLY A 40 -15.04 3.28 -1.63
CA GLY A 40 -14.08 4.21 -1.07
C GLY A 40 -12.72 3.55 -0.85
N HIS A 41 -12.70 2.32 -0.33
CA HIS A 41 -11.46 1.55 -0.19
C HIS A 41 -10.82 1.24 -1.54
N ARG A 42 -11.61 0.86 -2.56
CA ARG A 42 -11.10 0.66 -3.93
C ARG A 42 -10.48 1.94 -4.48
N ALA A 43 -11.13 3.10 -4.32
CA ALA A 43 -10.57 4.39 -4.74
C ALA A 43 -9.25 4.73 -4.01
N GLY A 44 -9.14 4.36 -2.74
CA GLY A 44 -7.90 4.48 -1.97
C GLY A 44 -6.76 3.63 -2.52
N MET A 45 -7.04 2.38 -2.90
CA MET A 45 -6.05 1.47 -3.52
C MET A 45 -5.55 1.99 -4.87
N GLU A 46 -6.43 2.48 -5.73
CA GLU A 46 -6.02 3.10 -7.01
C GLU A 46 -5.09 4.30 -6.80
N ARG A 47 -5.36 5.11 -5.77
CA ARG A 47 -4.48 6.24 -5.41
C ARG A 47 -3.14 5.77 -4.88
N LEU A 48 -3.11 4.67 -4.14
CA LEU A 48 -1.91 4.14 -3.58
C LEU A 48 -0.92 3.70 -4.67
N ARG A 49 -1.41 3.11 -5.77
CA ARG A 49 -0.57 2.76 -6.91
C ARG A 49 0.23 3.95 -7.43
N GLY A 50 -0.44 5.06 -7.73
CA GLY A 50 0.22 6.28 -8.19
C GLY A 50 1.21 6.84 -7.17
N LEU A 51 0.89 6.74 -5.88
CA LEU A 51 1.75 7.21 -4.79
C LEU A 51 3.04 6.40 -4.65
N ILE A 52 2.97 5.07 -4.73
CA ILE A 52 4.15 4.19 -4.69
C ILE A 52 5.08 4.50 -5.86
N ARG A 53 4.50 4.60 -7.07
CA ARG A 53 5.24 4.92 -8.30
C ARG A 53 5.95 6.27 -8.16
N PHE A 54 5.20 7.30 -7.80
CA PHE A 54 5.75 8.64 -7.62
C PHE A 54 6.84 8.70 -6.55
N SER A 55 6.65 8.02 -5.42
CA SER A 55 7.65 7.95 -4.34
C SER A 55 8.96 7.32 -4.84
N SER A 56 8.87 6.25 -5.61
CA SER A 56 10.02 5.61 -6.25
C SER A 56 10.70 6.53 -7.27
N ASP A 57 9.91 7.18 -8.14
CA ASP A 57 10.42 8.07 -9.19
C ASP A 57 11.16 9.29 -8.63
N ILE A 58 10.69 9.90 -7.53
CA ILE A 58 11.36 11.04 -6.89
C ILE A 58 12.50 10.63 -5.94
N GLY A 59 12.74 9.33 -5.74
CA GLY A 59 13.86 8.82 -4.97
C GLY A 59 13.62 8.69 -3.45
N ILE A 60 12.38 8.54 -3.00
CA ILE A 60 12.10 8.12 -1.62
C ILE A 60 12.66 6.71 -1.41
N GLU A 61 13.38 6.49 -0.31
CA GLU A 61 13.97 5.19 0.00
C GLU A 61 12.98 4.24 0.67
N VAL A 62 12.11 4.76 1.53
CA VAL A 62 11.15 3.97 2.31
C VAL A 62 9.78 4.64 2.33
N LEU A 63 8.75 3.89 1.99
CA LEU A 63 7.36 4.28 2.13
C LEU A 63 6.67 3.28 3.05
N SER A 64 6.09 3.73 4.16
CA SER A 64 5.34 2.88 5.08
C SER A 64 3.88 3.26 5.10
N LEU A 65 3.01 2.28 4.88
CA LEU A 65 1.59 2.48 4.71
C LEU A 65 0.84 1.82 5.87
N TYR A 66 0.08 2.62 6.61
CA TYR A 66 -0.75 2.07 7.67
C TYR A 66 -2.04 1.50 7.09
N ALA A 67 -1.98 0.24 6.69
CA ALA A 67 -3.05 -0.45 5.96
C ALA A 67 -4.16 -1.00 6.88
N PHE A 68 -3.80 -1.56 8.03
CA PHE A 68 -4.74 -2.16 8.98
C PHE A 68 -4.22 -2.01 10.42
N SER A 69 -5.07 -1.51 11.33
CA SER A 69 -4.74 -1.34 12.75
C SER A 69 -5.34 -2.44 13.63
N THR A 70 -4.81 -2.63 14.83
CA THR A 70 -5.37 -3.57 15.81
C THR A 70 -6.79 -3.15 16.25
N GLU A 71 -7.11 -1.87 16.21
CA GLU A 71 -8.46 -1.35 16.48
C GLU A 71 -9.44 -1.65 15.35
N ASN A 72 -8.96 -1.94 14.13
CA ASN A 72 -9.85 -2.28 13.01
C ASN A 72 -10.56 -3.62 13.21
N TRP A 73 -10.04 -4.49 14.09
CA TRP A 73 -10.72 -5.71 14.53
C TRP A 73 -12.06 -5.45 15.24
N LYS A 74 -12.30 -4.23 15.74
CA LYS A 74 -13.56 -3.83 16.38
C LYS A 74 -14.69 -3.54 15.37
N ARG A 75 -14.40 -3.55 14.06
CA ARG A 75 -15.39 -3.31 13.00
C ARG A 75 -16.26 -4.56 12.74
N PRO A 76 -17.41 -4.41 12.06
CA PRO A 76 -18.21 -5.57 11.65
C PRO A 76 -17.40 -6.57 10.82
N LYS A 77 -17.63 -7.87 11.05
CA LYS A 77 -16.88 -8.95 10.40
C LYS A 77 -16.99 -8.89 8.87
N GLU A 78 -18.15 -8.48 8.37
CA GLU A 78 -18.42 -8.33 6.94
C GLU A 78 -17.58 -7.19 6.33
N GLU A 79 -17.38 -6.08 7.05
CA GLU A 79 -16.49 -4.99 6.61
C GLU A 79 -15.03 -5.46 6.59
N ILE A 80 -14.60 -6.20 7.62
CA ILE A 80 -13.23 -6.74 7.71
C ILE A 80 -12.96 -7.73 6.56
N GLY A 81 -13.88 -8.67 6.30
CA GLY A 81 -13.74 -9.61 5.19
C GLY A 81 -13.64 -8.92 3.84
N ALA A 82 -14.50 -7.93 3.59
CA ALA A 82 -14.45 -7.15 2.35
C ALA A 82 -13.16 -6.33 2.19
N LEU A 83 -12.52 -5.91 3.28
CA LEU A 83 -11.21 -5.28 3.26
C LEU A 83 -10.12 -6.28 2.85
N PHE A 84 -10.12 -7.48 3.43
CA PHE A 84 -9.14 -8.51 3.12
C PHE A 84 -9.24 -8.98 1.67
N ASP A 85 -10.45 -9.17 1.16
CA ASP A 85 -10.66 -9.52 -0.26
C ASP A 85 -10.09 -8.45 -1.19
N LEU A 86 -10.31 -7.17 -0.85
CA LEU A 86 -9.81 -6.06 -1.64
C LEU A 86 -8.27 -5.95 -1.55
N PHE A 87 -7.70 -6.17 -0.37
CA PHE A 87 -6.25 -6.22 -0.21
C PHE A 87 -5.65 -7.33 -1.05
N LEU A 88 -6.19 -8.56 -0.98
CA LEU A 88 -5.73 -9.69 -1.79
C LEU A 88 -5.85 -9.39 -3.29
N GLU A 89 -6.99 -8.88 -3.75
CA GLU A 89 -7.22 -8.50 -5.15
C GLU A 89 -6.12 -7.56 -5.64
N TYR A 90 -5.88 -6.47 -4.91
CA TYR A 90 -4.89 -5.46 -5.26
C TYR A 90 -3.44 -5.98 -5.18
N PHE A 91 -3.13 -6.68 -4.09
CA PHE A 91 -1.77 -7.12 -3.78
C PHE A 91 -1.29 -8.13 -4.83
N ILE A 92 -2.15 -9.07 -5.22
CA ILE A 92 -1.86 -10.03 -6.29
C ILE A 92 -1.72 -9.31 -7.63
N SER A 93 -2.61 -8.36 -7.95
CA SER A 93 -2.57 -7.69 -9.25
C SER A 93 -1.35 -6.78 -9.45
N GLU A 94 -0.80 -6.22 -8.38
CA GLU A 94 0.31 -5.27 -8.45
C GLU A 94 1.68 -5.89 -8.18
N LEU A 95 1.75 -7.11 -7.64
CA LEU A 95 3.03 -7.72 -7.23
C LEU A 95 4.05 -7.76 -8.38
N ASP A 96 3.64 -8.21 -9.57
CA ASP A 96 4.53 -8.27 -10.74
C ASP A 96 5.01 -6.89 -11.18
N ASP A 97 4.13 -5.89 -11.12
CA ASP A 97 4.46 -4.51 -11.47
C ASP A 97 5.44 -3.91 -10.45
N LEU A 98 5.22 -4.15 -9.15
CA LEU A 98 6.11 -3.69 -8.09
C LEU A 98 7.50 -4.32 -8.21
N ASP A 99 7.55 -5.63 -8.48
CA ASP A 99 8.79 -6.37 -8.67
C ASP A 99 9.59 -5.85 -9.88
N LYS A 100 8.93 -5.70 -11.05
CA LYS A 100 9.53 -5.09 -12.25
C LYS A 100 10.07 -3.68 -12.01
N ASN A 101 9.48 -2.96 -11.07
CA ASN A 101 9.91 -1.61 -10.68
C ASN A 101 10.94 -1.58 -9.55
N ASN A 102 11.54 -2.74 -9.22
CA ASN A 102 12.59 -2.86 -8.22
C ASN A 102 12.13 -2.40 -6.82
N VAL A 103 10.84 -2.56 -6.50
CA VAL A 103 10.29 -2.30 -5.17
C VAL A 103 10.54 -3.51 -4.28
N CYS A 104 11.01 -3.29 -3.05
CA CYS A 104 11.19 -4.33 -2.03
C CYS A 104 10.04 -4.25 -1.03
N ILE A 105 9.15 -5.25 -1.03
CA ILE A 105 7.99 -5.31 -0.14
C ILE A 105 8.40 -5.92 1.20
N ARG A 106 7.93 -5.32 2.29
CA ARG A 106 8.10 -5.79 3.66
C ARG A 106 6.79 -5.62 4.39
N ILE A 107 6.39 -6.61 5.17
CA ILE A 107 5.15 -6.52 5.94
C ILE A 107 5.48 -6.59 7.42
N MET A 108 4.92 -5.63 8.17
CA MET A 108 5.11 -5.51 9.60
C MET A 108 3.78 -5.67 10.31
N GLY A 109 3.75 -6.50 11.35
CA GLY A 109 2.56 -6.75 12.14
C GLY A 109 2.38 -8.22 12.46
N ASP A 110 1.26 -8.53 13.12
CA ASP A 110 0.89 -9.91 13.45
C ASP A 110 0.03 -10.52 12.33
N MET A 111 0.67 -11.29 11.46
CA MET A 111 0.00 -11.99 10.37
C MET A 111 -0.82 -13.20 10.84
N SER A 112 -0.61 -13.69 12.08
CA SER A 112 -1.37 -14.84 12.61
C SER A 112 -2.85 -14.51 12.86
N ALA A 113 -3.17 -13.22 13.00
CA ALA A 113 -4.53 -12.74 13.13
C ALA A 113 -5.31 -12.72 11.80
N PHE A 114 -4.62 -12.85 10.65
CA PHE A 114 -5.24 -12.80 9.32
C PHE A 114 -5.56 -14.19 8.78
N PRO A 115 -6.48 -14.31 7.79
CA PRO A 115 -6.73 -15.58 7.12
C PRO A 115 -5.44 -16.18 6.54
N GLU A 116 -5.30 -17.51 6.59
CA GLU A 116 -4.10 -18.23 6.12
C GLU A 116 -3.69 -17.83 4.70
N LYS A 117 -4.68 -17.66 3.80
CA LYS A 117 -4.44 -17.20 2.43
C LYS A 117 -3.68 -15.86 2.41
N MET A 118 -4.06 -14.90 3.25
CA MET A 118 -3.38 -13.61 3.31
C MET A 118 -1.91 -13.79 3.71
N GLY A 119 -1.64 -14.58 4.76
CA GLY A 119 -0.27 -14.87 5.21
C GLY A 119 0.61 -15.44 4.09
N ARG A 120 0.10 -16.42 3.35
CA ARG A 120 0.84 -17.03 2.22
C ARG A 120 1.17 -16.03 1.12
N GLU A 121 0.20 -15.21 0.71
CA GLU A 121 0.38 -14.23 -0.37
C GLU A 121 1.35 -13.11 0.04
N THR A 122 1.32 -12.72 1.31
CA THR A 122 2.27 -11.75 1.87
C THR A 122 3.70 -12.29 1.93
N ASP A 123 3.86 -13.56 2.32
CA ASP A 123 5.16 -14.23 2.37
C ASP A 123 5.74 -14.40 0.95
N GLU A 124 4.91 -14.77 -0.03
CA GLU A 124 5.31 -14.88 -1.43
C GLU A 124 5.80 -13.53 -1.98
N ALA A 125 5.08 -12.45 -1.71
CA ALA A 125 5.48 -11.12 -2.16
C ALA A 125 6.79 -10.64 -1.54
N MET A 126 6.96 -10.82 -0.22
CA MET A 126 8.23 -10.50 0.46
C MET A 126 9.37 -11.35 -0.09
N TYR A 127 9.15 -12.65 -0.33
CA TYR A 127 10.15 -13.53 -0.91
C TYR A 127 10.52 -13.10 -2.33
N LYS A 128 9.54 -12.84 -3.20
CA LYS A 128 9.75 -12.47 -4.61
C LYS A 128 10.56 -11.19 -4.74
N THR A 129 10.23 -10.19 -3.92
CA THR A 129 10.84 -8.85 -4.00
C THR A 129 12.06 -8.66 -3.08
N ARG A 130 12.52 -9.70 -2.38
CA ARG A 130 13.56 -9.59 -1.33
C ARG A 130 14.91 -9.03 -1.81
N ASN A 131 15.25 -9.27 -3.08
CA ASN A 131 16.52 -8.84 -3.67
C ASN A 131 16.43 -7.46 -4.33
N ASN A 132 15.25 -6.86 -4.36
CA ASN A 132 15.04 -5.56 -4.96
C ASN A 132 15.71 -4.46 -4.12
N THR A 133 16.29 -3.49 -4.80
CA THR A 133 17.16 -2.46 -4.21
C THR A 133 16.58 -1.05 -4.30
N GLY A 134 15.40 -0.90 -4.89
CA GLY A 134 14.70 0.38 -4.99
C GLY A 134 13.90 0.70 -3.74
N LEU A 135 12.71 1.30 -3.93
CA LEU A 135 11.83 1.71 -2.84
C LEU A 135 11.52 0.52 -1.92
N LYS A 136 11.72 0.70 -0.62
CA LYS A 136 11.25 -0.24 0.42
C LYS A 136 9.81 0.14 0.76
N LEU A 137 8.88 -0.72 0.37
CA LEU A 137 7.46 -0.56 0.65
C LEU A 137 7.10 -1.38 1.89
N ASN A 138 6.75 -0.69 2.97
CA ASN A 138 6.28 -1.30 4.21
C ASN A 138 4.79 -1.11 4.44
#